data_AF-A0A5B8CLF0-F1
#
_entry.id   AF-A0A5B8CLF0-F1
#
_cell.length_a   1.000
_cell.length_b   1.000
_cell.length_c   1.000
_cell.angle_alpha   90.00
_cell.angle_beta   90.00
_cell.angle_gamma   90.00
#
_symmetry.space_group_name_H-M   'P 1'
#
loop_
_entity.id
_entity.type
_entity.pdbx_description
1 polymer ?
#
loop_
_entity_poly.entity_id
_entity_poly.type
_entity_poly.pdbx_seq_one_letter_code
_entity_poly.pdbx_strand_id
1 'polypeptide(L)'
;MPMPAIAAAIEDIKHQPVVSPTHFAHVVFRTSQIKAMSDWYKTALNAHAAFETEMLVFLTYDEEHHRVAILNVEGLAEQPDGVVGLQHIAYSYKSLHELLGNYVRLREKGIVPKWSVNHGPTTSLYYSDPDGNQVEFQVDNYDSLEEATAFFYSEAFAVNPIGVPFDPDALYERLLAGEDERQLKLRPPSGPAGPEIIGIR
;
A
#
# COMPACT_ATOMS: atom_id res chain seq x y z
N MET A 1 27.19 3.21 39.05
CA MET A 1 26.41 4.46 39.10
C MET A 1 26.48 5.10 37.72
N PRO A 2 25.36 5.38 37.03
CA PRO A 2 25.41 6.11 35.76
C PRO A 2 26.09 7.47 36.01
N MET A 3 27.01 7.87 35.12
CA MET A 3 27.73 9.13 35.28
C MET A 3 26.75 10.32 35.24
N PRO A 4 26.95 11.39 36.05
CA PRO A 4 25.99 12.48 36.26
C PRO A 4 25.42 13.12 34.99
N ALA A 5 26.18 13.15 33.90
CA ALA A 5 25.76 13.71 32.62
C ALA A 5 24.64 12.91 31.92
N ILE A 6 24.63 11.58 32.05
CA ILE A 6 23.59 10.72 31.46
C ILE A 6 22.26 10.92 32.19
N ALA A 7 22.30 11.08 33.52
CA ALA A 7 21.11 11.33 34.32
C ALA A 7 20.47 12.69 33.98
N ALA A 8 21.28 13.73 33.79
CA ALA A 8 20.78 15.06 33.38
C ALA A 8 20.19 15.03 31.96
N ALA A 9 20.81 14.33 31.01
CA ALA A 9 20.30 14.20 29.65
C ALA A 9 18.96 13.44 29.59
N ILE A 10 18.80 12.37 30.38
CA ILE A 10 17.53 11.64 30.48
C ILE A 10 16.43 12.53 31.06
N GLU A 11 16.76 13.34 32.07
CA GLU A 11 15.79 14.24 32.68
C GLU A 11 15.35 15.34 31.71
N ASP A 12 16.28 15.88 30.90
CA ASP A 12 15.94 16.85 29.85
C ASP A 12 15.01 16.23 28.78
N ILE A 13 15.27 15.00 28.33
CA ILE A 13 14.44 14.30 27.34
C ILE A 13 12.99 14.13 27.83
N LYS A 14 12.77 13.85 29.12
CA LYS A 14 11.40 13.71 29.67
C LYS A 14 10.58 14.99 29.59
N HIS A 15 11.23 16.15 29.50
CA HIS A 15 10.59 17.46 29.40
C HIS A 15 10.44 17.94 27.95
N GLN A 16 10.99 17.20 26.97
CA GLN A 16 10.81 17.52 25.56
C GLN A 16 9.43 17.02 25.05
N PRO A 17 8.84 17.69 24.04
CA PRO A 17 7.63 17.21 23.40
C PRO A 17 7.84 15.79 22.83
N VAL A 18 6.81 14.96 22.92
CA VAL A 18 6.81 13.65 22.24
C VAL A 18 6.81 13.90 20.73
N VAL A 19 7.85 13.39 20.04
CA VAL A 19 8.01 13.54 18.60
C VAL A 19 7.49 12.31 17.85
N SER A 20 6.99 12.52 16.64
CA SER A 20 6.59 11.44 15.71
C SER A 20 7.71 11.13 14.72
N PRO A 21 7.79 9.90 14.17
CA PRO A 21 8.63 9.61 13.01
C PRO A 21 8.31 10.56 11.84
N THR A 22 9.29 10.89 11.02
CA THR A 22 9.11 11.86 9.92
C THR A 22 8.49 11.24 8.67
N HIS A 23 8.73 9.96 8.43
CA HIS A 23 8.17 9.18 7.32
C HIS A 23 8.34 7.68 7.56
N PHE A 24 7.61 6.86 6.81
CA PHE A 24 7.85 5.42 6.73
C PHE A 24 9.06 5.17 5.82
N ALA A 25 10.14 4.59 6.33
CA ALA A 25 11.38 4.42 5.57
C ALA A 25 11.27 3.27 4.57
N HIS A 26 11.14 2.04 5.06
CA HIS A 26 11.12 0.84 4.24
C HIS A 26 10.41 -0.34 4.91
N VAL A 27 10.08 -1.33 4.08
CA VAL A 27 9.63 -2.66 4.51
C VAL A 27 10.66 -3.71 4.11
N VAL A 28 10.79 -4.76 4.92
CA VAL A 28 11.69 -5.88 4.66
C VAL A 28 10.89 -7.17 4.58
N PHE A 29 10.99 -7.88 3.46
CA PHE A 29 10.42 -9.20 3.28
C PHE A 29 11.48 -10.29 3.48
N ARG A 30 11.03 -11.45 3.95
CA ARG A 30 11.79 -12.69 3.93
C ARG A 30 11.14 -13.63 2.91
N THR A 31 11.94 -14.30 2.11
CA THR A 31 11.45 -15.15 1.01
C THR A 31 12.40 -16.30 0.73
N SER A 32 11.92 -17.42 0.18
CA SER A 32 12.77 -18.46 -0.42
C SER A 32 12.88 -18.32 -1.95
N GLN A 33 12.32 -17.26 -2.53
CA GLN A 33 12.27 -17.03 -3.98
C GLN A 33 12.64 -15.58 -4.33
N ILE A 34 13.81 -15.14 -3.84
CA ILE A 34 14.30 -13.76 -3.92
C ILE A 34 14.26 -13.14 -5.31
N LYS A 35 14.56 -13.92 -6.37
CA LYS A 35 14.50 -13.44 -7.75
C LYS A 35 13.08 -13.07 -8.16
N ALA A 36 12.10 -13.93 -7.88
CA ALA A 36 10.70 -13.68 -8.22
C ALA A 36 10.17 -12.44 -7.50
N MET A 37 10.49 -12.32 -6.20
CA MET A 37 10.14 -11.15 -5.39
C MET A 37 10.78 -9.86 -5.93
N SER A 38 12.08 -9.88 -6.22
CA SER A 38 12.80 -8.73 -6.78
C SER A 38 12.21 -8.28 -8.12
N ASP A 39 12.00 -9.22 -9.06
CA ASP A 39 11.43 -8.93 -10.37
C ASP A 39 10.00 -8.39 -10.27
N TRP A 40 9.20 -8.92 -9.33
CA TRP A 40 7.85 -8.45 -9.09
C TRP A 40 7.83 -7.02 -8.57
N TYR A 41 8.59 -6.68 -7.52
CA TYR A 41 8.59 -5.32 -6.95
C TYR A 41 9.21 -4.29 -7.91
N LYS A 42 10.27 -4.64 -8.66
CA LYS A 42 10.79 -3.79 -9.75
C LYS A 42 9.71 -3.49 -10.78
N THR A 43 8.95 -4.51 -11.16
CA THR A 43 7.88 -4.35 -12.14
C THR A 43 6.71 -3.54 -11.56
N ALA A 44 6.19 -3.94 -10.42
CA ALA A 44 4.99 -3.40 -9.78
C ALA A 44 5.14 -1.92 -9.42
N LEU A 45 6.25 -1.57 -8.77
CA LEU A 45 6.53 -0.23 -8.27
C LEU A 45 7.33 0.64 -9.25
N ASN A 46 7.70 0.10 -10.42
CA ASN A 46 8.70 0.72 -11.30
C ASN A 46 10.01 1.04 -10.55
N ALA A 47 10.38 0.16 -9.62
CA ALA A 47 11.56 0.29 -8.79
C ALA A 47 12.82 -0.22 -9.50
N HIS A 48 13.98 0.21 -9.02
CA HIS A 48 15.28 -0.31 -9.42
C HIS A 48 16.10 -0.69 -8.18
N ALA A 49 17.08 -1.57 -8.38
CA ALA A 49 17.92 -2.02 -7.28
C ALA A 49 19.02 -0.99 -6.97
N ALA A 50 19.08 -0.55 -5.71
CA ALA A 50 20.25 0.14 -5.17
C ALA A 50 21.37 -0.87 -4.87
N PHE A 51 21.00 -2.10 -4.53
CA PHE A 51 21.91 -3.23 -4.31
C PHE A 51 21.15 -4.55 -4.50
N GLU A 52 21.80 -5.57 -5.07
CA GLU A 52 21.17 -6.84 -5.35
C GLU A 52 22.17 -8.00 -5.38
N THR A 53 21.85 -9.06 -4.65
CA THR A 53 22.59 -10.33 -4.56
C THR A 53 21.60 -11.48 -4.38
N GLU A 54 22.09 -12.73 -4.44
CA GLU A 54 21.29 -13.93 -4.13
C GLU A 54 20.85 -14.02 -2.65
N MET A 55 21.40 -13.19 -1.77
CA MET A 55 21.09 -13.17 -0.33
C MET A 55 20.16 -12.02 0.04
N LEU A 56 20.37 -10.85 -0.58
CA LEU A 56 19.77 -9.59 -0.16
C LEU A 56 19.56 -8.66 -1.37
N VAL A 57 18.37 -8.07 -1.46
CA VAL A 57 18.03 -7.02 -2.43
C VAL A 57 17.52 -5.78 -1.71
N PHE A 58 17.93 -4.61 -2.17
CA PHE A 58 17.42 -3.30 -1.77
C PHE A 58 16.90 -2.55 -3.00
N LEU A 59 15.61 -2.24 -3.01
CA LEU A 59 14.92 -1.59 -4.12
C LEU A 59 14.45 -0.19 -3.73
N THR A 60 14.56 0.76 -4.66
CA THR A 60 14.03 2.11 -4.52
C THR A 60 13.28 2.56 -5.78
N TYR A 61 12.35 3.49 -5.60
CA TYR A 61 11.59 4.16 -6.67
C TYR A 61 11.52 5.69 -6.47
N ASP A 62 12.14 6.21 -5.39
CA ASP A 62 12.19 7.63 -5.04
C ASP A 62 13.58 8.00 -4.46
N GLU A 63 13.68 9.11 -3.75
CA GLU A 63 14.95 9.61 -3.21
C GLU A 63 15.47 8.82 -2.00
N GLU A 64 14.65 7.94 -1.40
CA GLU A 64 15.09 7.10 -0.29
C GLU A 64 16.06 6.02 -0.77
N HIS A 65 17.07 5.67 0.02
CA HIS A 65 18.10 4.71 -0.39
C HIS A 65 17.51 3.32 -0.73
N HIS A 66 16.38 2.97 -0.09
CA HIS A 66 15.53 1.83 -0.44
C HIS A 66 14.17 1.95 0.27
N ARG A 67 13.12 1.49 -0.39
CA ARG A 67 11.75 1.37 0.13
C ARG A 67 11.36 -0.08 0.41
N VAL A 68 11.94 -1.02 -0.33
CA VAL A 68 11.71 -2.46 -0.17
C VAL A 68 13.06 -3.15 -0.05
N ALA A 69 13.23 -3.93 1.01
CA ALA A 69 14.34 -4.86 1.15
C ALA A 69 13.82 -6.30 1.12
N ILE A 70 14.59 -7.22 0.55
CA ILE A 70 14.22 -8.62 0.39
C ILE A 70 15.39 -9.48 0.86
N LEU A 71 15.17 -10.24 1.93
CA LEU A 71 16.12 -11.18 2.50
C LEU A 71 15.78 -12.61 2.04
N ASN A 72 16.75 -13.28 1.42
CA ASN A 72 16.61 -14.69 1.07
C ASN A 72 16.81 -15.55 2.31
N VAL A 73 15.84 -16.40 2.63
CA VAL A 73 15.89 -17.41 3.69
C VAL A 73 15.41 -18.71 3.10
N GLU A 74 16.28 -19.71 3.06
CA GLU A 74 15.97 -21.01 2.48
C GLU A 74 14.95 -21.79 3.34
N GLY A 75 14.04 -22.51 2.68
CA GLY A 75 13.15 -23.47 3.33
C GLY A 75 12.02 -22.85 4.15
N LEU A 76 11.61 -21.61 3.87
CA LEU A 76 10.42 -21.03 4.48
C LEU A 76 9.17 -21.76 4.00
N ALA A 77 8.24 -21.99 4.93
CA ALA A 77 6.89 -22.42 4.58
C ALA A 77 6.11 -21.26 3.96
N GLU A 78 5.16 -21.58 3.08
CA GLU A 78 4.16 -20.62 2.62
C GLU A 78 3.38 -20.03 3.80
N GLN A 79 3.00 -18.76 3.70
CA GLN A 79 2.19 -18.13 4.73
C GLN A 79 0.78 -18.74 4.72
N PRO A 80 0.34 -19.37 5.83
CA PRO A 80 -1.00 -19.92 5.93
C PRO A 80 -2.05 -18.79 6.04
N ASP A 81 -3.23 -19.03 5.48
CA ASP A 81 -4.36 -18.08 5.57
C ASP A 81 -4.91 -18.00 7.01
N GLY A 82 -5.45 -16.83 7.38
CA GLY A 82 -6.18 -16.64 8.64
C GLY A 82 -5.31 -16.61 9.91
N VAL A 83 -3.99 -16.45 9.79
CA VAL A 83 -3.10 -16.23 10.94
C VAL A 83 -2.86 -14.74 11.18
N VAL A 84 -2.53 -14.38 12.43
CA VAL A 84 -2.18 -12.99 12.77
C VAL A 84 -0.91 -12.54 12.03
N GLY A 85 -0.88 -11.28 11.58
CA GLY A 85 0.25 -10.75 10.83
C GLY A 85 -0.01 -9.37 10.22
N LEU A 86 0.89 -8.98 9.31
CA LEU A 86 0.73 -7.81 8.44
C LEU A 86 -0.38 -8.11 7.41
N GLN A 87 -1.33 -7.19 7.27
CA GLN A 87 -2.42 -7.35 6.28
C GLN A 87 -1.93 -6.93 4.89
N HIS A 88 -1.55 -5.67 4.70
CA HIS A 88 -1.00 -5.15 3.44
C HIS A 88 -0.01 -4.00 3.65
N ILE A 89 0.68 -3.61 2.58
CA ILE A 89 1.45 -2.37 2.47
C ILE A 89 0.85 -1.55 1.32
N ALA A 90 0.56 -0.28 1.59
CA ALA A 90 -0.08 0.62 0.61
C ALA A 90 0.90 1.63 0.02
N TYR A 91 0.75 1.89 -1.28
CA TYR A 91 1.48 2.90 -2.05
C TYR A 91 0.48 3.81 -2.75
N SER A 92 0.66 5.12 -2.58
CA SER A 92 -0.22 6.13 -3.18
C SER A 92 0.33 6.66 -4.51
N TYR A 93 -0.56 6.82 -5.48
CA TYR A 93 -0.35 7.55 -6.72
C TYR A 93 -0.97 8.95 -6.63
N LYS A 94 -0.52 9.88 -7.48
CA LYS A 94 -0.96 11.29 -7.41
C LYS A 94 -2.33 11.53 -8.04
N SER A 95 -2.75 10.66 -8.95
CA SER A 95 -3.99 10.81 -9.72
C SER A 95 -4.59 9.45 -10.06
N LEU A 96 -5.89 9.44 -10.41
CA LEU A 96 -6.55 8.24 -10.91
C LEU A 96 -5.92 7.82 -12.23
N HIS A 97 -5.46 8.78 -13.04
CA HIS A 97 -4.73 8.51 -14.27
C HIS A 97 -3.42 7.75 -14.04
N GLU A 98 -2.62 8.14 -13.06
CA GLU A 98 -1.39 7.42 -12.72
C GLU A 98 -1.69 6.01 -12.19
N LEU A 99 -2.69 5.86 -11.30
CA LEU A 99 -3.09 4.56 -10.75
C LEU A 99 -3.56 3.59 -11.83
N LEU A 100 -4.51 4.02 -12.69
CA LEU A 100 -5.07 3.16 -13.73
C LEU A 100 -4.10 2.96 -14.90
N GLY A 101 -3.26 3.94 -15.22
CA GLY A 101 -2.15 3.78 -16.15
C GLY A 101 -1.16 2.71 -15.67
N ASN A 102 -0.86 2.69 -14.37
CA ASN A 102 -0.04 1.63 -13.78
C ASN A 102 -0.73 0.26 -13.85
N TYR A 103 -2.02 0.19 -13.53
CA TYR A 103 -2.82 -1.03 -13.66
C TYR A 103 -2.73 -1.64 -15.06
N VAL A 104 -2.93 -0.85 -16.12
CA VAL A 104 -2.85 -1.33 -17.50
C VAL A 104 -1.47 -1.90 -17.83
N ARG A 105 -0.41 -1.18 -17.44
CA ARG A 105 0.99 -1.62 -17.60
C ARG A 105 1.29 -2.95 -16.91
N LEU A 106 0.74 -3.16 -15.71
CA LEU A 106 0.92 -4.40 -14.95
C LEU A 106 0.11 -5.56 -15.53
N ARG A 107 -1.13 -5.30 -15.95
CA ARG A 107 -2.01 -6.27 -16.59
C ARG A 107 -1.37 -6.87 -17.86
N GLU A 108 -0.70 -6.06 -18.68
CA GLU A 108 0.04 -6.54 -19.86
C GLU A 108 1.17 -7.53 -19.53
N LYS A 109 1.65 -7.51 -18.27
CA LYS A 109 2.67 -8.43 -17.75
C LYS A 109 2.08 -9.59 -16.96
N GLY A 110 0.76 -9.73 -16.95
CA GLY A 110 0.05 -10.77 -16.19
C GLY A 110 -0.08 -10.48 -14.69
N ILE A 111 0.28 -9.28 -14.23
CA ILE A 111 0.09 -8.86 -12.83
C ILE A 111 -1.25 -8.12 -12.74
N VAL A 112 -2.25 -8.79 -12.17
CA VAL A 112 -3.61 -8.27 -12.04
C VAL A 112 -4.02 -8.16 -10.56
N PRO A 113 -4.86 -7.18 -10.20
CA PRO A 113 -5.33 -7.05 -8.82
C PRO A 113 -6.18 -8.25 -8.44
N LYS A 114 -6.06 -8.68 -7.18
CA LYS A 114 -6.94 -9.67 -6.53
C LYS A 114 -8.25 -9.03 -6.10
N TRP A 115 -8.23 -7.75 -5.75
CA TRP A 115 -9.40 -7.02 -5.31
C TRP A 115 -9.29 -5.55 -5.70
N SER A 116 -10.39 -4.98 -6.19
CA SER A 116 -10.49 -3.58 -6.60
C SER A 116 -11.69 -2.97 -5.87
N VAL A 117 -11.45 -1.93 -5.09
CA VAL A 117 -12.44 -1.40 -4.15
C VAL A 117 -12.29 0.11 -3.98
N ASN A 118 -13.41 0.81 -3.95
CA ASN A 118 -13.47 2.21 -3.55
C ASN A 118 -13.86 2.26 -2.08
N HIS A 119 -12.91 2.58 -1.21
CA HIS A 119 -13.13 2.69 0.23
C HIS A 119 -13.91 3.93 0.61
N GLY A 120 -13.92 4.97 -0.23
CA GLY A 120 -14.49 6.27 0.10
C GLY A 120 -13.43 7.35 0.17
N PRO A 121 -12.51 7.30 1.14
CA PRO A 121 -11.35 8.19 1.15
C PRO A 121 -10.37 7.87 0.02
N THR A 122 -10.28 6.60 -0.41
CA THR A 122 -9.35 6.14 -1.44
C THR A 122 -10.00 5.20 -2.45
N THR A 123 -9.46 5.20 -3.67
CA THR A 123 -9.73 4.19 -4.71
C THR A 123 -8.53 3.28 -4.80
N SER A 124 -8.74 1.97 -4.60
CA SER A 124 -7.66 1.03 -4.29
C SER A 124 -7.70 -0.23 -5.15
N LEU A 125 -6.51 -0.70 -5.52
CA LEU A 125 -6.24 -1.94 -6.24
C LEU A 125 -5.27 -2.78 -5.41
N TYR A 126 -5.72 -3.93 -4.92
CA TYR A 126 -4.92 -4.86 -4.13
C TYR A 126 -4.34 -5.95 -5.01
N TYR A 127 -3.03 -6.14 -4.91
CA TYR A 127 -2.26 -7.18 -5.57
C TYR A 127 -1.69 -8.15 -4.55
N SER A 128 -1.22 -9.29 -5.04
CA SER A 128 -0.50 -10.27 -4.26
C SER A 128 0.87 -10.46 -4.88
N ASP A 129 1.92 -10.27 -4.07
CA ASP A 129 3.28 -10.55 -4.49
C ASP A 129 3.53 -12.08 -4.58
N PRO A 130 4.70 -12.54 -5.09
CA PRO A 130 4.98 -13.96 -5.26
C PRO A 130 4.86 -14.82 -4.00
N ASP A 131 5.06 -14.25 -2.80
CA ASP A 131 4.94 -14.95 -1.53
C ASP A 131 3.52 -14.87 -0.92
N GLY A 132 2.62 -14.13 -1.58
CA GLY A 132 1.26 -13.94 -1.10
C GLY A 132 1.08 -12.71 -0.20
N ASN A 133 2.09 -11.85 -0.04
CA ASN A 133 1.90 -10.60 0.71
C ASN A 133 0.96 -9.67 -0.08
N GLN A 134 0.08 -8.97 0.63
CA GLN A 134 -0.87 -8.06 -0.02
C GLN A 134 -0.25 -6.68 -0.20
N VAL A 135 -0.38 -6.14 -1.41
CA VAL A 135 0.16 -4.83 -1.79
C VAL A 135 -0.98 -3.99 -2.35
N GLU A 136 -1.23 -2.83 -1.75
CA GLU A 136 -2.26 -1.90 -2.17
C GLU A 136 -1.66 -0.77 -3.01
N PHE A 137 -2.24 -0.52 -4.18
CA PHE A 137 -2.02 0.70 -4.95
C PHE A 137 -3.28 1.55 -4.90
N GLN A 138 -3.15 2.78 -4.42
CA GLN A 138 -4.29 3.64 -4.18
C GLN A 138 -4.09 5.06 -4.70
N VAL A 139 -5.18 5.81 -4.78
CA VAL A 139 -5.21 7.26 -4.92
C VAL A 139 -6.23 7.84 -3.95
N ASP A 140 -5.94 9.02 -3.40
CA ASP A 140 -6.91 9.77 -2.60
C ASP A 140 -8.08 10.26 -3.46
N ASN A 141 -9.30 10.07 -2.97
CA ASN A 141 -10.52 10.48 -3.67
C ASN A 141 -10.82 11.97 -3.54
N TYR A 142 -10.21 12.63 -2.55
CA TYR A 142 -10.38 14.05 -2.26
C TYR A 142 -9.10 14.83 -2.53
N ASP A 143 -9.23 16.14 -2.75
CA ASP A 143 -8.07 17.01 -3.03
C ASP A 143 -7.29 17.36 -1.76
N SER A 144 -7.92 17.21 -0.59
CA SER A 144 -7.30 17.47 0.71
C SER A 144 -7.38 16.27 1.65
N LEU A 145 -6.33 16.11 2.47
CA LEU A 145 -6.30 15.12 3.54
C LEU A 145 -7.42 15.36 4.57
N GLU A 146 -7.82 16.61 4.79
CA GLU A 146 -8.91 16.97 5.70
C GLU A 146 -10.25 16.40 5.21
N GLU A 147 -10.58 16.55 3.93
CA GLU A 147 -11.80 15.98 3.34
C GLU A 147 -11.77 14.45 3.33
N ALA A 148 -10.64 13.85 2.97
CA ALA A 148 -10.46 12.39 3.04
C ALA A 148 -10.65 11.88 4.47
N THR A 149 -10.10 12.60 5.46
CA THR A 149 -10.24 12.28 6.89
C THR A 149 -11.69 12.46 7.35
N ALA A 150 -12.37 13.52 6.92
CA ALA A 150 -13.77 13.78 7.26
C ALA A 150 -14.70 12.63 6.81
N PHE A 151 -14.36 11.93 5.73
CA PHE A 151 -15.14 10.80 5.25
C PHE A 151 -15.27 9.66 6.28
N PHE A 152 -14.22 9.41 7.09
CA PHE A 152 -14.25 8.39 8.14
C PHE A 152 -15.34 8.62 9.20
N TYR A 153 -15.78 9.87 9.35
CA TYR A 153 -16.81 10.25 10.32
C TYR A 153 -18.21 10.35 9.69
N SER A 154 -18.36 9.99 8.41
CA SER A 154 -19.63 10.03 7.70
C SER A 154 -20.53 8.84 8.02
N GLU A 155 -21.84 9.02 7.88
CA GLU A 155 -22.81 7.91 7.95
C GLU A 155 -22.53 6.84 6.88
N ALA A 156 -22.11 7.26 5.69
CA ALA A 156 -21.77 6.34 4.60
C ALA A 156 -20.62 5.39 5.00
N PHE A 157 -19.59 5.89 5.70
CA PHE A 157 -18.50 5.06 6.18
C PHE A 157 -18.93 4.16 7.35
N ALA A 158 -19.77 4.67 8.26
CA ALA A 158 -20.34 3.87 9.35
C ALA A 158 -21.19 2.69 8.84
N VAL A 159 -21.94 2.88 7.75
CA VAL A 159 -22.73 1.82 7.10
C VAL A 159 -21.82 0.81 6.40
N ASN A 160 -20.85 1.28 5.62
CA ASN A 160 -19.92 0.44 4.89
C ASN A 160 -18.48 0.93 5.09
N PRO A 161 -17.75 0.36 6.07
CA PRO A 161 -16.34 0.69 6.31
C PRO A 161 -15.39 -0.04 5.36
N ILE A 162 -15.87 -1.05 4.63
CA ILE A 162 -15.05 -1.87 3.75
C ILE A 162 -14.95 -1.28 2.35
N GLY A 163 -16.02 -0.67 1.83
CA GLY A 163 -16.04 -0.03 0.52
C GLY A 163 -16.86 -0.77 -0.53
N VAL A 164 -16.81 -0.27 -1.76
CA VAL A 164 -17.61 -0.77 -2.88
C VAL A 164 -16.69 -1.34 -3.96
N PRO A 165 -16.80 -2.63 -4.32
CA PRO A 165 -16.03 -3.20 -5.41
C PRO A 165 -16.31 -2.49 -6.75
N PHE A 166 -15.29 -2.38 -7.58
CA PHE A 166 -15.42 -1.83 -8.93
C PHE A 166 -14.63 -2.67 -9.93
N ASP A 167 -14.98 -2.53 -11.21
CA ASP A 167 -14.23 -3.09 -12.32
C ASP A 167 -13.17 -2.07 -12.80
N PRO A 168 -11.87 -2.34 -12.67
CA PRO A 168 -10.82 -1.42 -13.09
C PRO A 168 -10.79 -1.18 -14.60
N ASP A 169 -11.23 -2.14 -15.41
CA ASP A 169 -11.31 -1.96 -16.87
C ASP A 169 -12.41 -0.96 -17.22
N ALA A 170 -13.60 -1.13 -16.65
CA ALA A 170 -14.70 -0.20 -16.84
C ALA A 170 -14.37 1.22 -16.32
N LEU A 171 -13.67 1.32 -15.19
CA LEU A 171 -13.25 2.63 -14.66
C LEU A 171 -12.21 3.30 -15.58
N TYR A 172 -11.28 2.53 -16.14
CA TYR A 172 -10.29 3.04 -17.07
C TYR A 172 -10.89 3.48 -18.40
N GLU A 173 -11.87 2.75 -18.95
CA GLU A 173 -12.60 3.16 -20.15
C GLU A 173 -13.29 4.51 -19.98
N ARG A 174 -13.94 4.72 -18.82
CA ARG A 174 -14.58 5.99 -18.47
C ARG A 174 -13.58 7.14 -18.32
N LEU A 175 -12.41 6.86 -17.72
CA LEU A 175 -11.33 7.83 -17.65
C LEU A 175 -10.84 8.23 -19.05
N LEU A 176 -10.65 7.27 -19.95
CA LEU A 176 -10.25 7.55 -21.34
C LEU A 176 -11.31 8.29 -22.15
N ALA A 177 -12.59 8.11 -21.80
CA ALA A 177 -13.69 8.89 -22.37
C ALA A 177 -13.70 10.37 -21.93
N GLY A 178 -12.81 10.76 -21.01
CA GLY A 178 -12.66 12.13 -20.53
C GLY A 178 -13.61 12.51 -19.40
N GLU A 179 -14.18 11.52 -18.69
CA GLU A 179 -14.92 11.81 -17.46
C GLU A 179 -14.00 12.42 -16.40
N ASP A 180 -14.53 13.36 -15.61
CA ASP A 180 -13.79 14.07 -14.58
C ASP A 180 -13.31 13.12 -13.47
N GLU A 181 -12.00 13.14 -13.16
CA GLU A 181 -11.41 12.26 -12.16
C GLU A 181 -12.05 12.40 -10.78
N ARG A 182 -12.46 13.62 -10.38
CA ARG A 182 -13.09 13.81 -9.07
C ARG A 182 -14.41 13.05 -9.03
N GLN A 183 -15.20 13.08 -10.09
CA GLN A 183 -16.44 12.31 -10.18
C GLN A 183 -16.20 10.80 -10.22
N LEU A 184 -15.19 10.34 -10.97
CA LEU A 184 -14.85 8.92 -11.07
C LEU A 184 -14.40 8.31 -9.74
N LYS A 185 -13.73 9.11 -8.90
CA LYS A 185 -13.24 8.72 -7.58
C LYS A 185 -14.33 8.71 -6.50
N LEU A 186 -15.49 9.36 -6.71
CA LEU A 186 -16.55 9.37 -5.70
C LEU A 186 -17.09 7.95 -5.46
N ARG A 187 -17.09 7.52 -4.20
CA ARG A 187 -17.66 6.23 -3.84
C ARG A 187 -19.16 6.22 -4.09
N PRO A 188 -19.69 5.26 -4.87
CA PRO A 188 -21.13 5.15 -5.05
C PRO A 188 -21.82 4.80 -3.71
N PRO A 189 -23.10 5.18 -3.53
CA PRO A 189 -23.88 4.74 -2.38
C PRO A 189 -23.95 3.21 -2.29
N SER A 190 -23.91 2.68 -1.06
CA SER A 190 -23.98 1.23 -0.82
C SER A 190 -24.78 0.90 0.44
N GLY A 191 -25.23 -0.35 0.54
CA GLY A 191 -25.74 -0.91 1.79
C GLY A 191 -24.61 -1.31 2.76
N PRO A 192 -24.96 -1.92 3.92
CA PRO A 192 -23.99 -2.43 4.87
C PRO A 192 -23.08 -3.50 4.25
N ALA A 193 -21.81 -3.50 4.63
CA ALA A 193 -20.87 -4.55 4.27
C ALA A 193 -19.88 -4.82 5.40
N GLY A 194 -19.49 -6.09 5.55
CA GLY A 194 -18.51 -6.55 6.50
C GLY A 194 -17.30 -7.23 5.85
N PRO A 195 -16.43 -7.84 6.67
CA PRO A 195 -15.18 -8.46 6.23
C PRO A 195 -15.34 -9.53 5.13
N GLU A 196 -16.54 -10.11 4.99
CA GLU A 196 -16.85 -11.12 3.97
C GLU A 196 -16.67 -10.66 2.52
N ILE A 197 -16.65 -9.34 2.27
CA ILE A 197 -16.43 -8.80 0.91
C ILE A 197 -14.95 -8.54 0.60
N ILE A 198 -14.05 -8.71 1.58
CA ILE A 198 -12.61 -8.50 1.40
C ILE A 198 -12.09 -9.58 0.45
N GLY A 199 -11.62 -9.15 -0.73
CA GLY A 199 -11.15 -10.04 -1.79
C GLY A 199 -9.68 -10.44 -1.68
N ILE A 200 -9.08 -10.31 -0.50
CA ILE A 200 -7.69 -10.63 -0.20
C ILE A 200 -7.59 -11.49 1.06
N ARG A 201 -6.41 -12.09 1.29
CA ARG A 201 -6.13 -12.98 2.43
C ARG A 201 -6.26 -12.28 3.78
#